data_AF-A0AAV1ZFW4-F1
#
_entry.id   AF-A0AAV1ZFW4-F1
#
_cell.length_a   1.000
_cell.length_b   1.000
_cell.length_c   1.000
_cell.angle_alpha   90.00
_cell.angle_beta   90.00
_cell.angle_gamma   90.00
#
_symmetry.space_group_name_H-M   'P 1'
#
loop_
_entity.id
_entity.type
_entity.pdbx_description
1 polymer ?
#
loop_
_entity_poly.entity_id
_entity_poly.type
_entity_poly.pdbx_seq_one_letter_code
_entity_poly.pdbx_strand_id
1 'polypeptide(L)'
;MEGNTKRNLFQKKRRVGILGYGNLGKFLATKIIESSNFELAFVWNRTKVVLEECIESCVVLDNISDFKSRTPDIVVEVAHPSVTKNYGKRILEYCDYMIGSPTALSDEFLFEELKAAARVNGLYVPSGALWGGEDIRKMSDSGILQQSLTVTMKKHPKSLKLEGYLKDKNAEVRNEAVVLYKGSVLDVCALAPHNTNTMAAAAIAAPNLGFKGVTGCLVSDPKCCG
;
A
#
# COMPACT_ATOMS: atom_id res chain seq x y z
N MET A 1 53.41 -0.68 7.61
CA MET A 1 53.09 -0.24 8.98
C MET A 1 52.13 0.94 8.82
N GLU A 2 50.86 0.65 8.62
CA GLU A 2 49.84 0.41 9.66
C GLU A 2 49.19 1.69 10.14
N GLY A 3 47.86 1.72 9.97
CA GLY A 3 46.97 2.40 10.88
C GLY A 3 46.66 3.85 10.54
N ASN A 4 45.56 4.06 9.81
CA ASN A 4 44.65 5.10 10.27
C ASN A 4 43.18 4.75 10.00
N THR A 5 42.60 4.21 11.07
CA THR A 5 41.21 4.42 11.50
C THR A 5 40.09 3.87 10.60
N LYS A 6 39.72 2.64 10.92
CA LYS A 6 38.38 2.08 10.67
C LYS A 6 37.32 3.06 11.18
N ARG A 7 36.70 3.82 10.28
CA ARG A 7 35.37 4.40 10.52
C ARG A 7 34.37 3.25 10.56
N ASN A 8 34.26 2.57 11.69
CA ASN A 8 33.02 1.89 12.05
C ASN A 8 32.00 2.99 12.39
N LEU A 9 31.43 3.64 11.37
CA LEU A 9 30.13 4.25 11.54
C LEU A 9 29.19 3.06 11.77
N PHE A 10 28.75 2.85 13.01
CA PHE A 10 27.53 2.10 13.25
C PHE A 10 26.44 2.83 12.47
N GLN A 11 26.14 2.36 11.26
CA GLN A 11 25.06 2.91 10.47
C GLN A 11 23.78 2.67 11.30
N LYS A 12 23.20 3.76 11.82
CA LYS A 12 22.01 3.68 12.66
C LYS A 12 20.95 2.89 11.89
N LYS A 13 20.52 1.76 12.45
CA LYS A 13 19.46 0.94 11.85
C LYS A 13 18.20 1.80 11.75
N ARG A 14 17.54 1.74 10.60
CA ARG A 14 16.27 2.43 10.40
C ARG A 14 15.15 1.60 11.04
N ARG A 15 14.38 2.23 11.93
CA ARG A 15 13.38 1.57 12.75
C ARG A 15 12.02 1.59 12.05
N VAL A 16 11.46 0.41 11.83
CA VAL A 16 10.25 0.20 11.01
C VAL A 16 9.10 -0.29 11.89
N GLY A 17 8.00 0.46 11.91
CA GLY A 17 6.73 0.01 12.48
C GLY A 17 5.85 -0.63 11.42
N ILE A 18 5.20 -1.76 11.73
CA ILE A 18 4.29 -2.44 10.80
C ILE A 18 2.86 -2.40 11.33
N LEU A 19 1.93 -1.92 10.49
CA LEU A 19 0.49 -1.97 10.76
C LEU A 19 -0.14 -3.05 9.86
N GLY A 20 -0.43 -4.21 10.44
CA GLY A 20 -0.99 -5.38 9.76
C GLY A 20 -0.04 -6.57 9.79
N TYR A 21 -0.54 -7.73 10.24
CA TYR A 21 0.26 -8.95 10.36
C TYR A 21 -0.36 -10.15 9.61
N GLY A 22 -0.88 -9.88 8.41
CA GLY A 22 -1.20 -10.91 7.42
C GLY A 22 0.06 -11.42 6.70
N ASN A 23 -0.11 -12.12 5.58
CA ASN A 23 1.00 -12.73 4.82
C ASN A 23 2.13 -11.73 4.48
N LEU A 24 1.78 -10.53 3.99
CA LEU A 24 2.77 -9.51 3.65
C LEU A 24 3.44 -8.92 4.89
N GLY A 25 2.68 -8.64 5.95
CA GLY A 25 3.23 -8.13 7.22
C GLY A 25 4.20 -9.11 7.88
N LYS A 26 3.89 -10.42 7.87
CA LYS A 26 4.77 -11.50 8.31
C LYS A 26 6.07 -11.51 7.51
N PHE A 27 5.97 -11.51 6.19
CA PHE A 27 7.13 -11.48 5.31
C PHE A 27 8.02 -10.25 5.55
N LEU A 28 7.42 -9.06 5.69
CA LEU A 28 8.16 -7.83 5.98
C LEU A 28 8.87 -7.89 7.33
N ALA A 29 8.17 -8.34 8.39
CA ALA A 29 8.75 -8.47 9.72
C ALA A 29 9.97 -9.41 9.70
N THR A 30 9.85 -10.58 9.07
CA THR A 30 10.97 -11.52 8.89
C THR A 30 12.15 -10.86 8.18
N LYS A 31 11.91 -10.17 7.06
CA LYS A 31 12.98 -9.52 6.28
C LYS A 31 13.64 -8.35 7.02
N ILE A 32 12.88 -7.65 7.86
CA ILE A 32 13.41 -6.57 8.70
C ILE A 32 14.30 -7.13 9.81
N ILE A 33 13.86 -8.21 10.49
CA ILE A 33 14.63 -8.87 11.55
C ILE A 33 15.95 -9.44 11.01
N GLU A 34 15.92 -10.03 9.81
CA GLU A 34 17.11 -10.57 9.12
C GLU A 34 18.08 -9.48 8.62
N SER A 35 17.67 -8.21 8.58
CA SER A 35 18.45 -7.13 7.98
C SER A 35 19.48 -6.52 8.93
N SER A 36 20.65 -6.17 8.39
CA SER A 36 21.63 -5.34 9.09
C SER A 36 21.26 -3.85 9.12
N ASN A 37 20.37 -3.40 8.22
CA ASN A 37 20.07 -1.98 8.01
C ASN A 37 18.76 -1.54 8.66
N PHE A 38 17.91 -2.49 9.03
CA PHE A 38 16.59 -2.23 9.60
C PHE A 38 16.45 -2.87 10.99
N GLU A 39 15.54 -2.31 11.78
CA GLU A 39 15.11 -2.84 13.07
C GLU A 39 13.59 -2.76 13.14
N LEU A 40 12.96 -3.78 13.71
CA LEU A 40 11.52 -3.80 13.91
C LEU A 40 11.15 -2.97 15.15
N ALA A 41 10.55 -1.80 14.95
CA ALA A 41 10.15 -0.90 16.03
C ALA A 41 8.91 -1.42 16.75
N PHE A 42 7.92 -1.87 15.98
CA PHE A 42 6.72 -2.51 16.48
C PHE A 42 5.95 -3.26 15.38
N VAL A 43 5.03 -4.11 15.80
CA VAL A 43 4.00 -4.71 14.96
C VAL A 43 2.64 -4.55 15.63
N TRP A 44 1.66 -4.08 14.87
CA TRP A 44 0.27 -4.05 15.27
C TRP A 44 -0.57 -4.92 14.34
N ASN A 45 -1.56 -5.61 14.89
CA ASN A 45 -2.59 -6.28 14.13
C ASN A 45 -3.91 -6.19 14.89
N ARG A 46 -5.04 -6.07 14.18
CA ARG A 46 -6.37 -6.01 14.80
C ARG A 46 -6.65 -7.25 15.68
N THR A 47 -6.21 -8.41 15.24
CA THR A 47 -6.35 -9.67 15.99
C THR A 47 -4.99 -10.05 16.59
N LYS A 48 -4.86 -9.92 17.91
CA LYS A 48 -3.59 -10.11 18.63
C LYS A 48 -3.11 -11.56 18.70
N VAL A 49 -4.03 -12.53 18.70
CA VAL A 49 -3.72 -13.97 18.72
C VAL A 49 -2.73 -14.37 17.63
N VAL A 50 -2.76 -13.71 16.47
CA VAL A 50 -1.85 -13.99 15.34
C VAL A 50 -0.39 -13.57 15.62
N LEU A 51 -0.17 -12.73 16.62
CA LEU A 51 1.15 -12.19 16.99
C LEU A 51 1.83 -13.01 18.10
N GLU A 52 1.05 -13.57 19.02
CA GLU A 52 1.53 -14.19 20.27
C GLU A 52 2.43 -15.41 20.05
N GLU A 53 2.30 -16.09 18.92
CA GLU A 53 3.12 -17.27 18.57
C GLU A 53 4.31 -16.96 17.65
N CYS A 54 4.38 -15.74 17.10
CA CYS A 54 5.24 -15.45 15.94
C CYS A 54 6.28 -14.35 16.19
N ILE A 55 6.05 -13.48 17.17
CA ILE A 55 6.92 -12.33 17.44
C ILE A 55 7.11 -12.16 18.95
N GLU A 56 8.30 -11.73 19.36
CA GLU A 56 8.56 -11.30 20.73
C GLU A 56 7.53 -10.27 21.21
N SER A 57 6.96 -10.50 22.39
CA SER A 57 5.93 -9.64 22.99
C SER A 57 6.37 -8.18 23.13
N CYS A 58 7.68 -7.92 23.24
CA CYS A 58 8.25 -6.59 23.43
C CYS A 58 8.03 -5.64 22.24
N VAL A 59 7.87 -6.16 21.01
CA VAL A 59 7.60 -5.35 19.81
C VAL A 59 6.12 -5.32 19.42
N VAL A 60 5.25 -6.03 20.14
CA VAL A 60 3.81 -5.93 19.91
C VAL A 60 3.30 -4.57 20.38
N LEU A 61 2.56 -3.88 19.51
CA LEU A 61 1.86 -2.65 19.84
C LEU A 61 0.39 -2.95 20.08
N ASP A 62 -0.14 -2.51 21.22
CA ASP A 62 -1.54 -2.76 21.59
C ASP A 62 -2.51 -1.81 20.89
N ASN A 63 -2.16 -0.51 20.90
CA ASN A 63 -2.96 0.56 20.32
C ASN A 63 -2.10 1.35 19.33
N ILE A 64 -2.61 1.53 18.10
CA ILE A 64 -1.91 2.30 17.07
C ILE A 64 -1.57 3.70 17.56
N SER A 65 -2.41 4.34 18.38
CA SER A 65 -2.19 5.69 18.90
C SER A 65 -0.87 5.87 19.67
N ASP A 66 -0.33 4.76 20.21
CA ASP A 66 0.86 4.73 21.05
C ASP A 66 2.15 4.48 20.24
N PHE A 67 2.07 4.41 18.91
CA PHE A 67 3.20 4.10 18.03
C PHE A 67 4.42 5.00 18.27
N LYS A 68 4.21 6.25 18.68
CA LYS A 68 5.28 7.22 18.98
C LYS A 68 6.20 6.76 20.12
N SER A 69 5.67 6.01 21.09
CA SER A 69 6.45 5.45 22.20
C SER A 69 7.52 4.45 21.73
N ARG A 70 7.32 3.87 20.55
CA ARG A 70 8.24 2.93 19.91
C ARG A 70 9.25 3.64 19.02
N THR A 71 9.13 4.95 18.85
CA THR A 71 10.06 5.83 18.11
C THR A 71 10.46 5.27 16.73
N PRO A 72 9.49 4.95 15.84
CA PRO A 72 9.77 4.52 14.48
C PRO A 72 10.34 5.65 13.62
N ASP A 73 11.23 5.32 12.67
CA ASP A 73 11.65 6.23 11.61
C ASP A 73 10.70 6.16 10.40
N ILE A 74 9.99 5.04 10.24
CA ILE A 74 8.96 4.85 9.21
C ILE A 74 7.90 3.86 9.70
N VAL A 75 6.65 4.10 9.33
CA VAL A 75 5.54 3.15 9.51
C VAL A 75 5.10 2.62 8.15
N VAL A 76 4.93 1.30 8.04
CA VAL A 76 4.46 0.61 6.85
C VAL A 76 3.09 0.00 7.14
N GLU A 77 2.07 0.45 6.43
CA GLU A 77 0.72 -0.10 6.52
C GLU A 77 0.51 -1.19 5.49
N VAL A 78 0.07 -2.37 5.94
CA VAL A 78 -0.26 -3.55 5.12
C VAL A 78 -1.50 -4.26 5.70
N ALA A 79 -2.51 -3.47 6.09
CA ALA A 79 -3.71 -3.93 6.76
C ALA A 79 -4.98 -3.58 5.96
N HIS A 80 -5.41 -2.32 6.04
CA HIS A 80 -6.69 -1.87 5.50
C HIS A 80 -6.67 -0.35 5.28
N PRO A 81 -7.33 0.18 4.22
CA PRO A 81 -7.46 1.62 3.96
C PRO A 81 -7.92 2.45 5.17
N SER A 82 -8.75 1.88 6.05
CA SER A 82 -9.24 2.56 7.26
C SER A 82 -8.12 2.93 8.25
N VAL A 83 -7.01 2.20 8.25
CA VAL A 83 -5.85 2.55 9.09
C VAL A 83 -5.26 3.88 8.64
N THR A 84 -5.06 4.06 7.34
CA THR A 84 -4.66 5.34 6.76
C THR A 84 -5.66 6.45 7.11
N LYS A 85 -6.96 6.19 6.93
CA LYS A 85 -8.00 7.18 7.23
C LYS A 85 -7.97 7.66 8.68
N ASN A 86 -7.71 6.77 9.63
CA ASN A 86 -7.78 7.09 11.05
C ASN A 86 -6.44 7.59 11.62
N TYR A 87 -5.31 7.16 11.06
CA TYR A 87 -3.98 7.39 11.68
C TYR A 87 -2.95 8.01 10.74
N GLY A 88 -3.18 8.04 9.43
CA GLY A 88 -2.17 8.43 8.42
C GLY A 88 -1.59 9.82 8.66
N LYS A 89 -2.43 10.81 8.97
CA LYS A 89 -1.99 12.17 9.31
C LYS A 89 -1.08 12.19 10.53
N ARG A 90 -1.53 11.56 11.63
CA ARG A 90 -0.79 11.52 12.90
C ARG A 90 0.55 10.80 12.74
N ILE A 91 0.63 9.80 11.87
CA ILE A 91 1.88 9.13 11.50
C ILE A 91 2.79 10.12 10.77
N LEU A 92 2.31 10.79 9.71
CA LEU A 92 3.09 11.77 8.93
C LEU A 92 3.57 12.97 9.75
N GLU A 93 2.85 13.37 10.79
CA GLU A 93 3.31 14.38 11.74
C GLU A 93 4.52 13.93 12.58
N TYR A 94 4.79 12.63 12.64
CA TYR A 94 5.83 12.04 13.49
C TYR A 94 6.98 11.39 12.72
N CYS A 95 6.70 10.60 11.70
CA CYS A 95 7.70 9.87 10.92
C CYS A 95 7.22 9.63 9.48
N ASP A 96 8.08 9.05 8.65
CA ASP A 96 7.71 8.62 7.30
C ASP A 96 6.57 7.60 7.32
N TYR A 97 5.74 7.61 6.28
CA TYR A 97 4.62 6.70 6.16
C TYR A 97 4.59 6.03 4.78
N MET A 98 4.61 4.70 4.75
CA MET A 98 4.38 3.91 3.55
C MET A 98 3.00 3.28 3.58
N ILE A 99 2.16 3.65 2.61
CA ILE A 99 0.77 3.19 2.51
C ILE A 99 0.65 1.97 1.59
N GLY A 100 0.41 0.78 2.15
CA GLY A 100 0.21 -0.45 1.37
C GLY A 100 -1.20 -0.57 0.77
N SER A 101 -2.14 0.23 1.26
CA SER A 101 -3.52 0.30 0.76
C SER A 101 -3.83 1.67 0.10
N PRO A 102 -3.23 1.99 -1.08
CA PRO A 102 -3.36 3.29 -1.72
C PRO A 102 -4.78 3.63 -2.19
N THR A 103 -5.70 2.67 -2.17
CA THR A 103 -7.13 2.90 -2.40
C THR A 103 -7.73 3.91 -1.42
N ALA A 104 -7.15 4.07 -0.22
CA ALA A 104 -7.56 5.13 0.71
C ALA A 104 -7.43 6.53 0.09
N LEU A 105 -6.49 6.73 -0.83
CA LEU A 105 -6.21 8.03 -1.46
C LEU A 105 -7.23 8.42 -2.54
N SER A 106 -8.22 7.55 -2.83
CA SER A 106 -9.35 7.93 -3.68
C SER A 106 -10.32 8.88 -2.98
N ASP A 107 -10.28 8.96 -1.65
CA ASP A 107 -10.97 9.99 -0.87
C ASP A 107 -10.19 11.32 -0.99
N GLU A 108 -10.75 12.25 -1.75
CA GLU A 108 -10.12 13.54 -2.09
C GLU A 108 -9.78 14.38 -0.85
N PHE A 109 -10.64 14.34 0.18
CA PHE A 109 -10.40 15.05 1.44
C PHE A 109 -9.22 14.43 2.20
N LEU A 110 -9.21 13.10 2.33
CA LEU A 110 -8.11 12.39 2.97
C LEU A 110 -6.79 12.58 2.22
N PHE A 111 -6.82 12.56 0.88
CA PHE A 111 -5.63 12.73 0.07
C PHE A 111 -4.99 14.11 0.28
N GLU A 112 -5.79 15.18 0.22
CA GLU A 112 -5.30 16.54 0.47
C GLU A 112 -4.85 16.73 1.93
N GLU A 113 -5.54 16.12 2.90
CA GLU A 113 -5.09 16.14 4.30
C GLU A 113 -3.71 15.49 4.48
N LEU A 114 -3.49 14.31 3.91
CA LEU A 114 -2.21 13.61 4.01
C LEU A 114 -1.09 14.35 3.26
N LYS A 115 -1.40 14.91 2.09
CA LYS A 115 -0.46 15.73 1.31
C LYS A 115 -0.05 16.98 2.09
N ALA A 116 -0.99 17.64 2.77
CA ALA A 116 -0.70 18.79 3.61
C ALA A 116 0.12 18.45 4.86
N ALA A 117 -0.02 17.22 5.38
CA ALA A 117 0.73 16.70 6.53
C ALA A 117 2.15 16.25 6.16
N ALA A 118 2.36 15.77 4.93
CA ALA A 118 3.65 15.31 4.40
C ALA A 118 4.63 16.47 4.08
N ARG A 119 4.99 17.27 5.09
CA ARG A 119 5.92 18.42 4.97
C ARG A 119 7.35 18.07 5.35
N VAL A 120 7.52 17.47 6.51
CA VAL A 120 8.82 17.06 7.06
C VAL A 120 9.08 15.59 6.75
N ASN A 121 8.04 14.77 6.88
CA ASN A 121 8.07 13.34 6.59
C ASN A 121 7.37 13.04 5.26
N GLY A 122 7.81 11.97 4.60
CA GLY A 122 7.29 11.54 3.31
C GLY A 122 6.11 10.57 3.42
N LEU A 123 5.13 10.74 2.53
CA LEU A 123 4.13 9.72 2.20
C LEU A 123 4.61 8.92 0.99
N TYR A 124 4.82 7.62 1.16
CA TYR A 124 5.31 6.71 0.13
C TYR A 124 4.22 5.75 -0.31
N VAL A 125 3.93 5.73 -1.62
CA VAL A 125 3.10 4.69 -2.23
C VAL A 125 4.03 3.66 -2.86
N PRO A 126 4.04 2.40 -2.38
CA PRO A 126 4.86 1.36 -2.97
C PRO A 126 4.36 1.04 -4.37
N SER A 127 5.27 0.88 -5.33
CA SER A 127 4.91 0.53 -6.71
C SER A 127 4.16 -0.81 -6.79
N GLY A 128 4.38 -1.72 -5.84
CA GLY A 128 3.74 -3.03 -5.82
C GLY A 128 3.92 -3.76 -7.16
N ALA A 129 2.82 -4.21 -7.75
CA ALA A 129 2.82 -4.87 -9.06
C ALA A 129 2.87 -3.89 -10.26
N LEU A 130 2.91 -2.57 -10.03
CA LEU A 130 2.95 -1.54 -11.06
C LEU A 130 4.41 -1.22 -11.44
N TRP A 131 5.03 -2.10 -12.23
CA TRP A 131 6.44 -1.93 -12.63
C TRP A 131 6.70 -0.71 -13.52
N GLY A 132 5.66 -0.17 -14.18
CA GLY A 132 5.73 1.04 -15.02
C GLY A 132 5.31 2.34 -14.31
N GLY A 133 5.18 2.36 -12.98
CA GLY A 133 4.69 3.53 -12.26
C GLY A 133 5.56 4.79 -12.46
N GLU A 134 6.88 4.62 -12.51
CA GLU A 134 7.82 5.73 -12.72
C GLU A 134 7.71 6.31 -14.13
N ASP A 135 7.50 5.46 -15.15
CA ASP A 135 7.33 5.92 -16.53
C ASP A 135 6.00 6.66 -16.70
N ILE A 136 4.93 6.15 -16.08
CA ILE A 136 3.63 6.85 -16.02
C ILE A 136 3.82 8.25 -15.42
N ARG A 137 4.58 8.35 -14.33
CA ARG A 137 4.88 9.63 -13.67
C ARG A 137 5.64 10.58 -14.57
N LYS A 138 6.72 10.13 -15.21
CA LYS A 138 7.49 10.94 -16.16
C LYS A 138 6.64 11.38 -17.35
N MET A 139 5.78 10.52 -17.89
CA MET A 139 4.87 10.88 -18.99
C MET A 139 3.81 11.89 -18.54
N SER A 140 3.30 11.79 -17.31
CA SER A 140 2.41 12.80 -16.73
C SER A 140 3.14 14.14 -16.56
N ASP A 141 4.30 14.14 -15.92
CA ASP A 141 5.07 15.35 -15.59
C ASP A 141 5.60 16.07 -16.84
N SER A 142 5.94 15.33 -17.90
CA SER A 142 6.32 15.89 -19.21
C SER A 142 5.14 16.35 -20.07
N GLY A 143 3.90 16.12 -19.62
CA GLY A 143 2.71 16.44 -20.38
C GLY A 143 2.49 15.56 -21.62
N ILE A 144 3.12 14.37 -21.69
CA ILE A 144 2.87 13.38 -22.76
C ILE A 144 1.55 12.64 -22.50
N LEU A 145 1.27 12.27 -21.25
CA LEU A 145 0.07 11.52 -20.86
C LEU A 145 -1.17 12.44 -20.76
N GLN A 146 -1.60 13.10 -21.83
CA GLN A 146 -2.68 14.10 -21.72
C GLN A 146 -4.10 13.53 -21.78
N GLN A 147 -4.31 12.44 -22.51
CA GLN A 147 -5.66 12.02 -22.88
C GLN A 147 -6.24 10.94 -21.97
N SER A 148 -5.54 9.82 -21.81
CA SER A 148 -6.06 8.69 -21.04
C SER A 148 -4.97 7.75 -20.56
N LEU A 149 -5.24 7.12 -19.41
CA LEU A 149 -4.51 5.97 -18.90
C LEU A 149 -5.56 4.91 -18.57
N THR A 150 -5.40 3.70 -19.11
CA THR A 150 -6.25 2.56 -18.75
C THR A 150 -5.42 1.48 -18.08
N VAL A 151 -5.80 1.08 -16.87
CA VAL A 151 -5.17 -0.01 -16.12
C VAL A 151 -6.12 -1.19 -16.10
N THR A 152 -5.71 -2.28 -16.74
CA THR A 152 -6.49 -3.53 -16.74
C THR A 152 -5.88 -4.53 -15.77
N MET A 153 -6.69 -5.02 -14.83
CA MET A 153 -6.31 -6.12 -13.96
C MET A 153 -7.14 -7.35 -14.30
N LYS A 154 -6.44 -8.45 -14.62
CA LYS A 154 -7.04 -9.77 -14.82
C LYS A 154 -6.71 -10.65 -13.62
N LYS A 155 -7.72 -11.28 -13.05
CA LYS A 155 -7.55 -12.25 -11.96
C LYS A 155 -8.49 -13.43 -12.16
N HIS A 156 -8.11 -14.58 -11.61
CA HIS A 156 -8.99 -15.72 -11.52
C HIS A 156 -10.24 -15.36 -10.70
N PRO A 157 -11.46 -15.84 -11.06
CA PRO A 157 -12.69 -15.52 -10.36
C PRO A 157 -12.63 -15.73 -8.84
N LYS A 158 -11.91 -16.77 -8.38
CA LYS A 158 -11.75 -17.11 -6.96
C LYS A 158 -10.84 -16.15 -6.18
N SER A 159 -9.96 -15.42 -6.86
CA SER A 159 -8.96 -14.54 -6.24
C SER A 159 -9.48 -13.10 -6.10
N LEU A 160 -10.70 -12.83 -6.58
CA LEU A 160 -11.39 -11.56 -6.52
C LEU A 160 -12.30 -11.48 -5.28
N LYS A 161 -11.96 -10.58 -4.36
CA LYS A 161 -12.79 -10.27 -3.17
C LYS A 161 -13.79 -9.18 -3.51
N LEU A 162 -14.94 -9.55 -4.07
CA LEU A 162 -15.95 -8.62 -4.59
C LEU A 162 -17.25 -8.71 -3.80
N GLU A 163 -18.01 -7.62 -3.83
CA GLU A 163 -19.31 -7.47 -3.18
C GLU A 163 -20.33 -6.88 -4.17
N GLY A 164 -21.61 -6.92 -3.80
CA GLY A 164 -22.73 -6.41 -4.61
C GLY A 164 -22.76 -6.97 -6.03
N TYR A 165 -23.16 -6.13 -7.00
CA TYR A 165 -23.35 -6.54 -8.39
C TYR A 165 -22.07 -7.10 -9.06
N LEU A 166 -20.88 -6.68 -8.61
CA LEU A 166 -19.61 -7.22 -9.13
C LEU A 166 -19.39 -8.67 -8.71
N LYS A 167 -19.84 -9.03 -7.50
CA LYS A 167 -19.81 -10.43 -7.02
C LYS A 167 -20.76 -11.30 -7.83
N ASP A 168 -21.98 -10.82 -8.07
CA ASP A 168 -23.00 -11.57 -8.82
C ASP A 168 -22.52 -11.83 -10.26
N LYS A 169 -22.02 -10.78 -10.92
CA LYS A 169 -21.43 -10.89 -12.25
C LYS A 169 -20.20 -11.80 -12.30
N ASN A 170 -19.35 -11.77 -11.27
CA ASN A 170 -18.20 -12.67 -11.15
C ASN A 170 -18.61 -14.14 -10.96
N ALA A 171 -19.73 -14.38 -10.28
CA ALA A 171 -20.26 -15.72 -10.03
C ALA A 171 -20.85 -16.38 -11.29
N GLU A 172 -21.07 -15.63 -12.37
CA GLU A 172 -21.53 -16.14 -13.68
C GLU A 172 -20.37 -16.54 -14.60
N VAL A 173 -19.13 -16.17 -14.25
CA VAL A 173 -17.95 -16.47 -15.07
C VAL A 173 -17.66 -17.96 -15.06
N ARG A 174 -17.50 -18.55 -16.26
CA ARG A 174 -17.24 -20.00 -16.45
C ARG A 174 -15.95 -20.25 -17.22
N ASN A 175 -15.98 -20.00 -18.53
CA ASN A 175 -14.94 -20.46 -19.46
C ASN A 175 -14.16 -19.31 -20.12
N GLU A 176 -14.73 -18.11 -20.12
CA GLU A 176 -14.18 -16.95 -20.83
C GLU A 176 -13.97 -15.77 -19.90
N ALA A 177 -13.04 -14.90 -20.29
CA ALA A 177 -12.75 -13.69 -19.54
C ALA A 177 -13.93 -12.70 -19.64
N VAL A 178 -14.40 -12.22 -18.50
CA VAL A 178 -15.51 -11.26 -18.42
C VAL A 178 -15.02 -9.96 -17.80
N VAL A 179 -15.28 -8.85 -18.49
CA VAL A 179 -15.08 -7.50 -17.94
C VAL A 179 -16.16 -7.25 -16.90
N LEU A 180 -15.78 -7.29 -15.63
CA LEU A 180 -16.69 -7.01 -14.53
C LEU A 180 -17.01 -5.52 -14.46
N TYR A 181 -15.97 -4.69 -14.59
CA TYR A 181 -16.06 -3.24 -14.50
C TYR A 181 -15.10 -2.57 -15.50
N LYS A 182 -15.55 -1.46 -16.11
CA LYS A 182 -14.70 -0.52 -16.85
C LYS A 182 -15.22 0.90 -16.64
N GLY A 183 -14.40 1.77 -16.07
CA GLY A 183 -14.78 3.14 -15.70
C GLY A 183 -13.69 3.82 -14.90
N SER A 184 -13.99 4.87 -14.15
CA SER A 184 -12.99 5.60 -13.36
C SER A 184 -12.33 4.71 -12.30
N VAL A 185 -11.06 4.99 -11.97
CA VAL A 185 -10.39 4.34 -10.82
C VAL A 185 -11.01 4.78 -9.50
N LEU A 186 -11.56 6.00 -9.43
CA LEU A 186 -12.31 6.49 -8.27
C LEU A 186 -13.44 5.51 -7.87
N ASP A 187 -14.29 5.14 -8.81
CA ASP A 187 -15.47 4.32 -8.50
C ASP A 187 -15.07 2.86 -8.22
N VAL A 188 -14.12 2.30 -8.99
CA VAL A 188 -13.69 0.91 -8.76
C VAL A 188 -12.98 0.73 -7.43
N CYS A 189 -12.31 1.76 -6.91
CA CYS A 189 -11.74 1.74 -5.56
C CYS A 189 -12.82 1.62 -4.48
N ALA A 190 -13.98 2.25 -4.66
CA ALA A 190 -15.11 2.09 -3.76
C ALA A 190 -15.78 0.71 -3.91
N LEU A 191 -15.91 0.22 -5.13
CA LEU A 191 -16.59 -1.05 -5.43
C LEU A 191 -15.77 -2.30 -5.11
N ALA A 192 -14.44 -2.22 -5.20
CA ALA A 192 -13.53 -3.37 -5.06
C ALA A 192 -12.21 -3.01 -4.35
N PRO A 193 -12.25 -2.43 -3.14
CA PRO A 193 -11.08 -1.83 -2.47
C PRO A 193 -9.92 -2.80 -2.23
N HIS A 194 -10.19 -4.10 -2.10
CA HIS A 194 -9.15 -5.13 -1.90
C HIS A 194 -8.45 -5.57 -3.19
N ASN A 195 -8.91 -5.12 -4.35
CA ASN A 195 -8.46 -5.58 -5.65
C ASN A 195 -7.80 -4.47 -6.47
N THR A 196 -7.87 -3.21 -6.04
CA THR A 196 -7.58 -2.06 -6.89
C THR A 196 -6.35 -1.26 -6.44
N ASN A 197 -5.55 -1.77 -5.50
CA ASN A 197 -4.32 -1.09 -5.04
C ASN A 197 -3.37 -0.71 -6.19
N THR A 198 -3.18 -1.60 -7.18
CA THR A 198 -2.36 -1.30 -8.37
C THR A 198 -2.96 -0.19 -9.23
N MET A 199 -4.30 -0.15 -9.36
CA MET A 199 -5.00 0.89 -10.11
C MET A 199 -4.90 2.23 -9.38
N ALA A 200 -5.07 2.24 -8.05
CA ALA A 200 -4.90 3.41 -7.21
C ALA A 200 -3.46 3.95 -7.27
N ALA A 201 -2.45 3.07 -7.23
CA ALA A 201 -1.05 3.47 -7.39
C ALA A 201 -0.80 4.12 -8.77
N ALA A 202 -1.42 3.61 -9.83
CA ALA A 202 -1.32 4.21 -11.16
C ALA A 202 -2.01 5.58 -11.26
N ALA A 203 -3.14 5.77 -10.57
CA ALA A 203 -3.80 7.07 -10.45
C ALA A 203 -2.93 8.10 -9.73
N ILE A 204 -2.20 7.69 -8.69
CA ILE A 204 -1.20 8.53 -8.01
C ILE A 204 0.00 8.82 -8.91
N ALA A 205 0.42 7.84 -9.71
CA ALA A 205 1.52 8.02 -10.67
C ALA A 205 1.15 8.93 -11.85
N ALA A 206 -0.13 9.11 -12.17
CA ALA A 206 -0.62 10.02 -13.21
C ALA A 206 -1.35 11.22 -12.59
N PRO A 207 -0.67 12.13 -11.86
CA PRO A 207 -1.32 13.22 -11.11
C PRO A 207 -2.17 14.15 -11.98
N ASN A 208 -1.86 14.28 -13.27
CA ASN A 208 -2.63 15.08 -14.21
C ASN A 208 -4.01 14.48 -14.56
N LEU A 209 -4.17 13.16 -14.44
CA LEU A 209 -5.44 12.46 -14.63
C LEU A 209 -6.13 12.15 -13.29
N GLY A 210 -5.35 11.73 -12.29
CA GLY A 210 -5.82 11.34 -10.96
C GLY A 210 -6.83 10.19 -10.98
N PHE A 211 -7.52 9.98 -9.86
CA PHE A 211 -8.49 8.89 -9.71
C PHE A 211 -9.70 9.00 -10.64
N LYS A 212 -10.12 10.22 -10.97
CA LYS A 212 -11.27 10.50 -11.85
C LYS A 212 -10.92 10.25 -13.33
N GLY A 213 -9.72 10.63 -13.77
CA GLY A 213 -9.30 10.54 -15.17
C GLY A 213 -8.68 9.21 -15.58
N VAL A 214 -8.08 8.47 -14.65
CA VAL A 214 -7.56 7.13 -14.95
C VAL A 214 -8.71 6.14 -15.04
N THR A 215 -8.73 5.33 -16.11
CA THR A 215 -9.71 4.26 -16.32
C THR A 215 -9.22 2.95 -15.72
N GLY A 216 -9.98 2.39 -14.78
CA GLY A 216 -9.80 1.03 -14.27
C GLY A 216 -10.64 0.03 -15.06
N CYS A 217 -10.04 -1.10 -15.43
CA CYS A 217 -10.73 -2.23 -16.05
C CYS A 217 -10.48 -3.50 -15.23
N LEU A 218 -11.54 -4.01 -14.59
CA LEU A 218 -11.47 -5.24 -13.80
C LEU A 218 -12.02 -6.40 -14.61
N VAL A 219 -11.19 -7.42 -14.81
CA VAL A 219 -11.50 -8.59 -15.60
C VAL A 219 -11.39 -9.84 -14.73
N SER A 220 -12.42 -10.66 -14.78
CA SER A 220 -12.41 -12.01 -14.23
C SER A 220 -12.09 -13.00 -15.33
N ASP A 221 -10.98 -13.71 -15.20
CA ASP A 221 -10.46 -14.62 -16.23
C ASP A 221 -10.15 -16.00 -15.62
N PRO A 222 -10.96 -17.04 -15.91
CA PRO A 222 -10.76 -18.41 -15.44
C PRO A 222 -9.42 -19.02 -15.85
N LYS A 223 -8.72 -18.45 -16.83
CA LYS A 223 -7.43 -18.94 -17.32
C LYS A 223 -6.24 -18.31 -16.57
N CYS A 224 -6.46 -17.29 -15.73
CA CYS A 224 -5.43 -16.78 -14.83
C CYS A 224 -5.12 -17.78 -13.72
N CYS A 225 -3.86 -17.86 -13.29
CA CYS A 225 -3.48 -18.64 -12.12
C CYS A 225 -4.21 -18.13 -10.87
N GLY A 226 -4.87 -19.03 -10.15
CA GLY A 226 -5.66 -18.75 -8.94
C GLY A 226 -4.81 -18.52 -7.70
#